data_AF-V4PHF3-F1
#
_entry.id   AF-V4PHF3-F1
#
_cell.length_a   1.000
_cell.length_b   1.000
_cell.length_c   1.000
_cell.angle_alpha   90.00
_cell.angle_beta   90.00
_cell.angle_gamma   90.00
#
_symmetry.space_group_name_H-M   'P 1'
#
loop_
_entity.id
_entity.type
_entity.pdbx_description
1 polymer ?
#
loop_
_entity_poly.entity_id
_entity_poly.type
_entity_poly.pdbx_seq_one_letter_code
_entity_poly.pdbx_strand_id
1 'polypeptide(L)'
;MEPLVETVILLHGTGRSPRSLASLEKRLARSGFPTCNLAYPWRERDIAGLASFVADALEAKGLTGPTNRLHFVTHSMGGLVVAYLLGKQRDRLAAEIGRVVMLGPPLGGSEVADALCRLPVYRWMYGPAGQDLVTNSRLLDNIYPDYSLGIIAGTVGWPYPSGLMFIREPNDGRVSVARTRWDGMADHLVLPVTHSFMPASPDVQAQVLHFLKMGAFRRS
;
A
#
# COMPACT_ATOMS: atom_id res chain seq x y z
N MET A 1 25.38 -14.53 -14.39
CA MET A 1 23.96 -14.47 -13.97
C MET A 1 23.27 -13.51 -14.92
N GLU A 2 22.17 -13.92 -15.54
CA GLU A 2 21.36 -12.96 -16.29
C GLU A 2 20.84 -11.87 -15.34
N PRO A 3 20.79 -10.60 -15.78
CA PRO A 3 20.26 -9.52 -14.94
C PRO A 3 18.79 -9.79 -14.63
N LEU A 4 18.39 -9.56 -13.38
CA LEU A 4 17.00 -9.73 -12.96
C LEU A 4 16.09 -8.76 -13.70
N VAL A 5 14.90 -9.23 -14.06
CA VAL A 5 13.84 -8.39 -14.60
C VAL A 5 13.18 -7.64 -13.44
N GLU A 6 13.43 -6.33 -13.35
CA GLU A 6 12.85 -5.49 -12.30
C GLU A 6 11.48 -4.96 -12.72
N THR A 7 10.43 -5.22 -11.93
CA THR A 7 9.08 -4.70 -12.17
C THR A 7 8.49 -4.08 -10.90
N VAL A 8 7.86 -2.91 -11.04
CA VAL A 8 7.12 -2.25 -9.96
C VAL A 8 5.64 -2.62 -10.03
N ILE A 9 5.17 -3.35 -9.02
CA ILE A 9 3.78 -3.73 -8.85
C ILE A 9 3.03 -2.62 -8.12
N LEU A 10 1.94 -2.14 -8.72
CA LEU A 10 1.11 -1.07 -8.16
C LEU A 10 -0.22 -1.63 -7.67
N LEU A 11 -0.51 -1.48 -6.37
CA LEU A 11 -1.77 -1.91 -5.76
C LEU A 11 -2.57 -0.71 -5.22
N HIS A 12 -3.76 -0.48 -5.78
CA HIS A 12 -4.67 0.58 -5.35
C HIS A 12 -5.36 0.25 -4.01
N GLY A 13 -6.09 1.20 -3.41
CA GLY A 13 -6.88 0.99 -2.19
C GLY A 13 -8.35 0.62 -2.44
N THR A 14 -9.15 0.60 -1.36
CA THR A 14 -10.62 0.40 -1.39
C THR A 14 -11.33 1.47 -2.21
N GLY A 15 -12.38 1.11 -2.94
CA GLY A 15 -13.16 2.06 -3.75
C GLY A 15 -12.42 2.59 -4.98
N ARG A 16 -11.26 2.00 -5.31
CA ARG A 16 -10.39 2.44 -6.40
C ARG A 16 -10.20 1.34 -7.43
N SER A 17 -9.50 1.73 -8.49
CA SER A 17 -9.05 0.88 -9.58
C SER A 17 -7.62 1.30 -9.95
N PRO A 18 -6.93 0.56 -10.84
CA PRO A 18 -5.60 0.92 -11.33
C PRO A 18 -5.48 2.39 -11.80
N ARG A 19 -6.58 2.96 -12.31
CA ARG A 19 -6.64 4.37 -12.76
C ARG A 19 -6.23 5.37 -11.68
N SER A 20 -6.46 5.06 -10.40
CA SER A 20 -6.06 5.91 -9.27
C SER A 20 -4.55 6.04 -9.12
N LEU A 21 -3.79 5.07 -9.62
CA LEU A 21 -2.32 5.05 -9.60
C LEU A 21 -1.71 5.41 -10.96
N ALA A 22 -2.51 5.66 -11.99
CA ALA A 22 -2.02 5.84 -13.36
C ALA A 22 -1.03 7.02 -13.52
N SER A 23 -1.17 8.09 -12.74
CA SER A 23 -0.21 9.21 -12.77
C SER A 23 1.16 8.78 -12.23
N LEU A 24 1.16 8.03 -11.12
CA LEU A 24 2.37 7.48 -10.52
C LEU A 24 3.01 6.42 -11.43
N GLU A 25 2.20 5.52 -12.00
CA GLU A 25 2.63 4.53 -13.00
C GLU A 25 3.37 5.19 -14.16
N LYS A 26 2.76 6.21 -14.79
CA LYS A 26 3.37 6.96 -15.89
C LYS A 26 4.71 7.57 -15.50
N ARG A 27 4.82 8.08 -14.27
CA ARG A 27 6.08 8.69 -13.80
C ARG A 27 7.17 7.65 -13.55
N LEU A 28 6.81 6.49 -12.99
CA LEU A 28 7.73 5.37 -12.80
C LEU A 28 8.23 4.83 -14.15
N ALA A 29 7.31 4.58 -15.10
CA ALA A 29 7.64 4.13 -16.44
C ALA A 29 8.58 5.10 -17.18
N ARG A 30 8.29 6.41 -17.13
CA ARG A 30 9.17 7.45 -17.69
C ARG A 30 10.55 7.52 -17.04
N SER A 31 10.67 6.99 -15.82
CA SER A 31 11.94 6.97 -15.07
C SER A 31 12.71 5.65 -15.23
N GLY A 32 12.26 4.77 -16.14
CA GLY A 32 12.92 3.51 -16.49
C GLY A 32 12.46 2.29 -15.70
N PHE A 33 11.40 2.39 -14.88
CA PHE A 33 10.86 1.23 -14.16
C PHE A 33 9.71 0.59 -14.94
N PRO A 34 9.82 -0.67 -15.39
CA PRO A 34 8.67 -1.45 -15.83
C PRO A 34 7.61 -1.52 -14.73
N THR A 35 6.34 -1.40 -15.09
CA THR A 35 5.24 -1.36 -14.11
C THR A 35 4.16 -2.37 -14.43
N CYS A 36 3.55 -2.95 -13.38
CA CYS A 36 2.31 -3.71 -13.48
C CYS A 36 1.28 -3.10 -12.53
N ASN A 37 0.35 -2.33 -13.08
CA ASN A 37 -0.75 -1.72 -12.34
C ASN A 37 -1.97 -2.64 -12.28
N LEU A 38 -2.08 -3.35 -11.15
CA LEU A 38 -2.93 -4.52 -11.04
C LEU A 38 -4.34 -4.14 -10.55
N ALA A 39 -5.36 -4.59 -11.29
CA ALA A 39 -6.73 -4.60 -10.80
C ALA A 39 -6.96 -5.86 -9.96
N TYR A 40 -7.65 -5.71 -8.84
CA TYR A 40 -8.00 -6.84 -7.99
C TYR A 40 -9.36 -6.59 -7.28
N PRO A 41 -10.11 -7.65 -6.93
CA PRO A 41 -11.51 -7.55 -6.50
C PRO A 41 -11.62 -7.14 -5.02
N TRP A 42 -11.17 -5.94 -4.70
CA TRP A 42 -11.01 -5.41 -3.33
C TRP A 42 -12.26 -5.50 -2.43
N ARG A 43 -13.47 -5.58 -3.01
CA ARG A 43 -14.74 -5.68 -2.27
C ARG A 43 -15.21 -7.13 -2.05
N GLU A 44 -14.62 -8.10 -2.73
CA GLU A 44 -15.16 -9.48 -2.79
C GLU A 44 -14.45 -10.43 -1.82
N ARG A 45 -13.26 -10.05 -1.32
CA ARG A 45 -12.39 -10.92 -0.51
C ARG A 45 -11.84 -10.16 0.70
N ASP A 46 -11.39 -10.91 1.70
CA ASP A 46 -10.59 -10.41 2.83
C ASP A 46 -9.14 -10.17 2.40
N ILE A 47 -8.30 -9.58 3.26
CA ILE A 47 -6.92 -9.25 2.88
C ILE A 47 -6.12 -10.50 2.48
N ALA A 48 -6.31 -11.63 3.16
CA ALA A 48 -5.64 -12.88 2.83
C ALA A 48 -6.04 -13.39 1.44
N GLY A 49 -7.32 -13.37 1.10
CA GLY A 49 -7.82 -13.75 -0.22
C GLY A 49 -7.41 -12.77 -1.32
N LEU A 50 -7.30 -11.48 -1.01
CA LEU A 50 -6.77 -10.48 -1.95
C LEU A 50 -5.27 -10.69 -2.20
N ALA A 51 -4.49 -11.00 -1.16
CA ALA A 51 -3.07 -11.36 -1.30
C ALA A 51 -2.91 -12.60 -2.18
N SER A 52 -3.76 -13.62 -1.97
CA SER A 52 -3.76 -14.82 -2.80
C SER A 52 -4.06 -14.51 -4.27
N PHE A 53 -5.08 -13.67 -4.53
CA PHE A 53 -5.43 -13.24 -5.88
C PHE A 53 -4.30 -12.47 -6.55
N VAL A 54 -3.61 -11.59 -5.81
CA VAL A 54 -2.48 -10.83 -6.34
C VAL A 54 -1.35 -11.79 -6.74
N ALA A 55 -1.02 -12.78 -5.92
CA ALA A 55 -0.01 -13.78 -6.27
C ALA A 55 -0.39 -14.55 -7.56
N ASP A 56 -1.63 -15.04 -7.67
CA ASP A 56 -2.13 -15.73 -8.88
C ASP A 56 -2.00 -14.84 -10.13
N ALA A 57 -2.36 -13.57 -10.00
CA ALA A 57 -2.34 -12.64 -11.11
C ALA A 57 -0.92 -12.25 -11.54
N LEU A 58 0.04 -12.23 -10.61
CA LEU A 58 1.46 -12.01 -10.93
C LEU A 58 2.06 -13.24 -11.61
N GLU A 59 1.71 -14.44 -11.15
CA GLU A 59 2.11 -15.70 -11.78
C GLU A 59 1.58 -15.81 -13.21
N ALA A 60 0.29 -15.56 -13.41
CA ALA A 60 -0.33 -15.55 -14.74
C ALA A 60 0.28 -14.51 -15.71
N LYS A 61 0.97 -13.49 -15.17
CA LYS A 61 1.69 -12.47 -15.96
C LYS A 61 3.17 -12.81 -16.16
N GLY A 62 3.67 -13.94 -15.64
CA GLY A 62 5.07 -14.32 -15.72
C GLY A 62 6.00 -13.44 -14.88
N LEU A 63 5.47 -12.78 -13.85
CA LEU A 63 6.23 -11.88 -12.98
C LEU A 63 6.75 -12.59 -11.70
N THR A 64 6.48 -13.88 -11.57
CA THR A 64 7.01 -14.74 -10.50
C THR A 64 8.22 -15.53 -10.99
N GLY A 65 9.02 -16.06 -10.06
CA GLY A 65 10.17 -16.90 -10.38
C GLY A 65 11.54 -16.21 -10.21
N PRO A 66 12.63 -17.01 -10.23
CA PRO A 66 13.92 -16.61 -9.69
C PRO A 66 14.66 -15.56 -10.52
N THR A 67 14.21 -15.30 -11.75
CA THR A 67 14.77 -14.26 -12.64
C THR A 67 14.06 -12.92 -12.49
N ASN A 68 13.04 -12.82 -11.63
CA ASN A 68 12.28 -11.61 -11.39
C ASN A 68 12.69 -10.94 -10.07
N ARG A 69 12.72 -9.61 -10.09
CA ARG A 69 12.78 -8.76 -8.90
C ARG A 69 11.55 -7.87 -8.85
N LEU A 70 10.79 -7.98 -7.77
CA LEU A 70 9.53 -7.26 -7.59
C LEU A 70 9.66 -6.13 -6.59
N HIS A 71 9.38 -4.93 -7.06
CA HIS A 71 9.14 -3.76 -6.22
C HIS A 71 7.64 -3.59 -6.01
N PHE A 72 7.23 -3.00 -4.90
CA PHE A 72 5.81 -2.73 -4.65
C PHE A 72 5.59 -1.27 -4.32
N VAL A 73 4.58 -0.67 -4.93
CA VAL A 73 4.10 0.67 -4.57
C VAL A 73 2.61 0.60 -4.36
N THR A 74 2.17 0.91 -3.15
CA THR A 74 0.78 0.67 -2.74
C THR A 74 0.12 1.92 -2.23
N HIS A 75 -1.21 1.95 -2.29
CA HIS A 75 -2.02 3.00 -1.69
C HIS A 75 -3.03 2.42 -0.71
N SER A 76 -3.08 2.98 0.50
CA SER A 76 -4.06 2.66 1.53
C SER A 76 -4.10 1.15 1.80
N MET A 77 -5.27 0.50 1.65
CA MET A 77 -5.46 -0.94 1.81
C MET A 77 -4.50 -1.80 0.97
N GLY A 78 -4.03 -1.34 -0.19
CA GLY A 78 -3.04 -2.07 -0.97
C GLY A 78 -1.77 -2.38 -0.17
N GLY A 79 -1.43 -1.55 0.82
CA GLY A 79 -0.32 -1.79 1.74
C GLY A 79 -0.54 -3.00 2.64
N LEU A 80 -1.75 -3.20 3.15
CA LEU A 80 -2.10 -4.40 3.93
C LEU A 80 -2.04 -5.67 3.09
N VAL A 81 -2.52 -5.59 1.83
CA VAL A 81 -2.44 -6.71 0.89
C VAL A 81 -0.99 -7.12 0.63
N VAL A 82 -0.09 -6.17 0.35
CA VAL A 82 1.34 -6.46 0.18
C VAL A 82 1.99 -6.93 1.47
N ALA A 83 1.70 -6.31 2.62
CA ALA A 83 2.23 -6.72 3.90
C ALA A 83 1.89 -8.19 4.20
N TYR A 84 0.63 -8.59 4.00
CA TYR A 84 0.19 -9.97 4.19
C TYR A 84 0.81 -10.92 3.17
N LEU A 85 0.81 -10.56 1.88
CA LEU A 85 1.43 -11.34 0.81
C LEU A 85 2.91 -11.63 1.13
N LEU A 86 3.69 -10.60 1.43
CA LEU A 86 5.12 -10.72 1.69
C LEU A 86 5.43 -11.34 3.05
N GLY A 87 4.48 -11.31 4.00
CA GLY A 87 4.65 -11.87 5.33
C GLY A 87 4.22 -13.32 5.50
N LYS A 88 3.21 -13.77 4.74
CA LYS A 88 2.59 -15.10 4.90
C LYS A 88 2.55 -15.94 3.63
N GLN A 89 2.74 -15.32 2.46
CA GLN A 89 2.60 -15.99 1.16
C GLN A 89 3.76 -15.68 0.21
N ARG A 90 4.91 -15.23 0.73
CA ARG A 90 6.05 -14.79 -0.10
C ARG A 90 6.54 -15.87 -1.06
N ASP A 91 6.56 -17.12 -0.60
CA ASP A 91 7.05 -18.26 -1.38
C ASP A 91 6.28 -18.45 -2.69
N ARG A 92 5.03 -17.97 -2.76
CA ARG A 92 4.21 -17.99 -3.98
C ARG A 92 4.76 -17.11 -5.09
N LEU A 93 5.55 -16.10 -4.76
CA LEU A 93 6.16 -15.22 -5.75
C LEU A 93 7.43 -15.85 -6.34
N ALA A 94 8.14 -16.68 -5.57
CA ALA A 94 9.43 -17.28 -5.94
C ALA A 94 10.42 -16.28 -6.58
N ALA A 95 10.33 -14.99 -6.22
CA ALA A 95 11.03 -13.87 -6.84
C ALA A 95 11.78 -13.08 -5.77
N GLU A 96 12.81 -12.32 -6.18
CA GLU A 96 13.48 -11.42 -5.26
C GLU A 96 12.57 -10.24 -4.91
N ILE A 97 12.40 -9.95 -3.62
CA ILE A 97 11.68 -8.77 -3.17
C ILE A 97 12.64 -7.60 -3.13
N GLY A 98 12.40 -6.62 -3.99
CA GLY A 98 13.15 -5.38 -4.02
C GLY A 98 12.67 -4.41 -2.94
N ARG A 99 12.33 -3.20 -3.38
CA ARG A 99 11.92 -2.09 -2.50
C ARG A 99 10.41 -1.95 -2.48
N VAL A 100 9.86 -1.69 -1.31
CA VAL A 100 8.42 -1.51 -1.09
C VAL A 100 8.17 -0.09 -0.61
N VAL A 101 7.21 0.59 -1.21
CA VAL A 101 6.72 1.90 -0.78
C VAL A 101 5.22 1.84 -0.53
N MET A 102 4.78 2.28 0.66
CA MET A 102 3.37 2.34 1.01
C MET A 102 2.91 3.79 1.22
N LEU A 103 1.78 4.14 0.61
CA LEU A 103 1.19 5.48 0.66
C LEU A 103 -0.04 5.45 1.59
N GLY A 104 0.09 6.01 2.79
CA GLY A 104 -0.95 6.07 3.81
C GLY A 104 -1.57 4.71 4.20
N PRO A 105 -0.78 3.65 4.46
CA PRO A 105 -1.34 2.34 4.80
C PRO A 105 -1.92 2.35 6.23
N PRO A 106 -3.10 1.76 6.47
CA PRO A 106 -3.66 1.63 7.83
C PRO A 106 -3.09 0.39 8.55
N LEU A 107 -1.76 0.33 8.75
CA LEU A 107 -1.06 -0.84 9.29
C LEU A 107 -1.46 -1.16 10.73
N GLY A 108 -1.64 -0.13 11.56
CA GLY A 108 -2.17 -0.27 12.93
C GLY A 108 -3.71 -0.29 13.01
N GLY A 109 -4.40 -0.52 11.88
CA GLY A 109 -5.83 -0.35 11.72
C GLY A 109 -6.28 1.11 11.59
N SER A 110 -7.58 1.33 11.54
CA SER A 110 -8.21 2.64 11.39
C SER A 110 -9.29 2.84 12.46
N GLU A 111 -9.19 3.93 13.23
CA GLU A 111 -10.20 4.35 14.19
C GLU A 111 -11.55 4.64 13.51
N VAL A 112 -11.51 5.07 12.24
CA VAL A 112 -12.71 5.26 11.41
C VAL A 112 -13.34 3.91 11.07
N ALA A 113 -12.54 2.87 10.82
CA ALA A 113 -13.05 1.52 10.64
C ALA A 113 -13.68 0.99 11.94
N ASP A 114 -13.06 1.20 13.10
CA ASP A 114 -13.63 0.78 14.39
C ASP A 114 -15.00 1.41 14.67
N ALA A 115 -15.14 2.71 14.39
CA ALA A 115 -16.38 3.44 14.62
C ALA A 115 -17.52 2.99 13.69
N LEU A 116 -17.20 2.51 12.49
CA LEU A 116 -18.18 2.29 11.42
C LEU A 116 -18.35 0.81 11.04
N CYS A 117 -17.46 -0.10 11.45
CA CYS A 117 -17.44 -1.50 10.99
C CYS A 117 -18.73 -2.29 11.25
N ARG A 118 -19.49 -1.90 12.29
CA ARG A 118 -20.77 -2.50 12.66
C ARG A 118 -21.95 -1.97 11.85
N LEU A 119 -21.79 -0.87 11.12
CA LEU A 119 -22.86 -0.30 10.31
C LEU A 119 -23.06 -1.11 9.01
N PRO A 120 -24.28 -1.53 8.67
CA PRO A 120 -24.55 -2.25 7.42
C PRO A 120 -24.08 -1.50 6.17
N VAL A 121 -24.17 -0.17 6.16
CA VAL A 121 -23.68 0.67 5.05
C VAL A 121 -22.17 0.62 4.89
N TYR A 122 -21.42 0.53 5.99
CA TYR A 122 -19.96 0.39 5.96
C TYR A 122 -19.59 -1.00 5.44
N ARG A 123 -20.25 -2.06 5.93
CA ARG A 123 -20.03 -3.44 5.47
C ARG A 123 -20.30 -3.58 3.96
N TRP A 124 -21.38 -2.97 3.48
CA TRP A 124 -21.71 -2.94 2.05
C TRP A 124 -20.68 -2.13 1.23
N MET A 125 -20.22 -1.00 1.76
CA MET A 125 -19.27 -0.12 1.07
C MET A 125 -17.86 -0.71 0.98
N TYR A 126 -17.37 -1.28 2.07
CA TYR A 126 -15.98 -1.72 2.24
C TYR A 126 -15.77 -3.25 2.09
N GLY A 127 -16.85 -4.04 2.03
CA GLY A 127 -16.77 -5.49 1.82
C GLY A 127 -16.05 -6.23 2.96
N PRO A 128 -15.66 -7.51 2.73
CA PRO A 128 -14.94 -8.31 3.72
C PRO A 128 -13.60 -7.68 4.14
N ALA A 129 -12.79 -7.18 3.20
CA ALA A 129 -11.53 -6.51 3.52
C ALA A 129 -11.69 -5.29 4.44
N GLY A 130 -12.83 -4.59 4.38
CA GLY A 130 -13.17 -3.50 5.29
C GLY A 130 -13.26 -3.90 6.76
N GLN A 131 -13.50 -5.18 7.04
CA GLN A 131 -13.54 -5.74 8.39
C GLN A 131 -12.14 -6.05 8.94
N ASP A 132 -11.14 -6.17 8.07
CA ASP A 132 -9.74 -6.38 8.47
C ASP A 132 -9.01 -5.06 8.80
N LEU A 133 -9.65 -3.91 8.52
CA LEU A 133 -9.11 -2.56 8.71
C LEU A 133 -9.26 -2.03 10.15
N VAL A 134 -9.90 -2.80 11.04
CA VAL A 134 -10.14 -2.43 12.44
C VAL A 134 -8.83 -2.49 13.26
N THR A 135 -8.73 -1.70 14.34
CA THR A 135 -7.50 -1.60 15.14
C THR A 135 -7.19 -2.85 15.96
N ASN A 136 -8.17 -3.71 16.21
CA ASN A 136 -7.97 -5.01 16.86
C ASN A 136 -7.69 -6.16 15.88
N SER A 137 -7.48 -5.84 14.59
CA SER A 137 -7.13 -6.81 13.57
C SER A 137 -5.78 -7.45 13.90
N ARG A 138 -5.75 -8.78 13.99
CA ARG A 138 -4.53 -9.58 14.17
C ARG A 138 -3.87 -9.96 12.83
N LEU A 139 -4.33 -9.36 11.74
CA LEU A 139 -3.93 -9.71 10.38
C LEU A 139 -2.41 -9.67 10.17
N LEU A 140 -1.74 -8.70 10.78
CA LEU A 140 -0.30 -8.50 10.66
C LEU A 140 0.49 -8.98 11.88
N ASP A 141 -0.14 -9.72 12.80
CA ASP A 141 0.54 -10.26 13.97
C ASP A 141 1.70 -11.16 13.56
N ASN A 142 2.87 -10.91 14.16
CA ASN A 142 4.11 -11.60 13.87
C ASN A 142 4.54 -11.49 12.39
N ILE A 143 4.11 -10.44 11.69
CA ILE A 143 4.66 -10.05 10.40
C ILE A 143 5.54 -8.83 10.63
N TYR A 144 6.80 -8.95 10.21
CA TYR A 144 7.76 -7.86 10.21
C TYR A 144 8.37 -7.75 8.82
N PRO A 145 8.50 -6.54 8.25
CA PRO A 145 9.20 -6.35 7.00
C PRO A 145 10.69 -6.65 7.20
N ASP A 146 11.20 -7.62 6.45
CA ASP A 146 12.61 -7.96 6.28
C ASP A 146 13.15 -7.45 4.93
N TYR A 147 12.41 -6.55 4.30
CA TYR A 147 12.70 -5.89 3.03
C TYR A 147 12.75 -4.37 3.21
N SER A 148 13.35 -3.66 2.24
CA SER A 148 13.45 -2.20 2.27
C SER A 148 12.08 -1.55 2.11
N LEU A 149 11.42 -1.25 3.24
CA LEU A 149 10.09 -0.65 3.30
C LEU A 149 10.15 0.85 3.62
N GLY A 150 9.61 1.67 2.73
CA GLY A 150 9.38 3.10 2.93
C GLY A 150 7.90 3.40 3.08
N ILE A 151 7.52 4.20 4.07
CA ILE A 151 6.12 4.63 4.26
C ILE A 151 6.00 6.15 4.15
N ILE A 152 5.06 6.61 3.33
CA ILE A 152 4.69 8.02 3.23
C ILE A 152 3.32 8.22 3.89
N ALA A 153 3.25 9.10 4.89
CA ALA A 153 2.03 9.49 5.58
C ALA A 153 1.59 10.92 5.18
N GLY A 154 0.28 11.13 5.07
CA GLY A 154 -0.30 12.44 4.79
C GLY A 154 -0.81 13.14 6.05
N THR A 155 -0.95 14.47 5.99
CA THR A 155 -1.46 15.31 7.09
C THR A 155 -2.60 16.25 6.71
N VAL A 156 -3.10 16.17 5.48
CA VAL A 156 -4.20 17.03 5.03
C VAL A 156 -5.51 16.25 5.04
N GLY A 157 -6.38 16.55 6.00
CA GLY A 157 -7.65 15.86 6.19
C GLY A 157 -8.75 16.17 5.17
N TRP A 158 -8.66 17.28 4.44
CA TRP A 158 -9.65 17.67 3.44
C TRP A 158 -9.59 16.75 2.21
N PRO A 159 -10.73 16.30 1.63
CA PRO A 159 -12.12 16.69 1.91
C PRO A 159 -12.87 15.72 2.86
N TYR A 160 -12.19 15.08 3.81
CA TYR A 160 -12.77 14.08 4.71
C TYR A 160 -13.09 14.69 6.09
N PRO A 161 -14.30 15.25 6.31
CA PRO A 161 -14.69 15.80 7.61
C PRO A 161 -14.69 14.73 8.71
N SER A 162 -14.86 13.46 8.36
CA SER A 162 -14.74 12.34 9.31
C SER A 162 -13.37 12.27 9.98
N GLY A 163 -12.28 12.56 9.26
CA GLY A 163 -10.94 12.57 9.86
C GLY A 163 -10.79 13.65 10.93
N LEU A 164 -11.39 14.83 10.70
CA LEU A 164 -11.42 15.92 11.68
C LEU A 164 -12.25 15.57 12.94
N MET A 165 -13.28 14.72 12.82
CA MET A 165 -14.15 14.37 13.94
C MET A 165 -13.62 13.21 14.80
N PHE A 166 -12.87 12.27 14.19
CA PHE A 166 -12.51 11.01 14.84
C PHE A 166 -11.01 10.80 15.06
N ILE A 167 -10.14 11.62 14.45
CA ILE A 167 -8.69 11.47 14.55
C ILE A 167 -8.09 12.76 15.10
N ARG A 168 -7.55 12.71 16.32
CA ARG A 168 -6.97 13.88 17.00
C ARG A 168 -5.54 14.15 16.54
N GLU A 169 -4.83 13.12 16.16
CA GLU A 169 -3.46 13.16 15.68
C GLU A 169 -3.39 13.69 14.23
N PRO A 170 -2.22 14.18 13.77
CA PRO A 170 -2.02 14.53 12.36
C PRO A 170 -2.42 13.36 11.45
N ASN A 171 -3.25 13.64 10.44
CA ASN A 171 -3.86 12.61 9.62
C ASN A 171 -4.22 13.12 8.22
N ASP A 172 -4.37 12.19 7.28
CA ASP A 172 -4.71 12.48 5.88
C ASP A 172 -6.23 12.45 5.60
N GLY A 173 -7.04 12.46 6.66
CA GLY A 173 -8.49 12.42 6.60
C GLY A 173 -9.07 11.00 6.76
N ARG A 174 -8.23 9.97 6.73
CA ARG A 174 -8.64 8.57 6.93
C ARG A 174 -7.72 7.79 7.87
N VAL A 175 -6.43 8.07 7.83
CA VAL A 175 -5.40 7.34 8.60
C VAL A 175 -4.51 8.35 9.31
N SER A 176 -4.29 8.15 10.61
CA SER A 176 -3.34 8.97 11.36
C SER A 176 -1.91 8.64 10.98
N VAL A 177 -1.01 9.62 11.08
CA VAL A 177 0.42 9.42 10.84
C VAL A 177 0.98 8.29 11.70
N ALA A 178 0.55 8.20 12.97
CA ALA A 178 0.98 7.15 13.88
C ALA A 178 0.59 5.74 13.37
N ARG A 179 -0.64 5.58 12.86
CA ARG A 179 -1.15 4.28 12.36
C ARG A 179 -0.51 3.80 11.07
N THR A 180 0.19 4.68 10.36
CA THR A 180 0.99 4.28 9.19
C THR A 180 2.33 3.66 9.57
N ARG A 181 2.83 3.86 10.79
CA ARG A 181 4.14 3.32 11.20
C ARG A 181 4.07 1.82 11.38
N TRP A 182 5.17 1.14 11.06
CA TRP A 182 5.32 -0.29 11.27
C TRP A 182 6.77 -0.62 11.61
N ASP A 183 6.96 -1.44 12.64
CA ASP A 183 8.26 -1.82 13.11
C ASP A 183 9.04 -2.56 12.01
N GLY A 184 10.31 -2.22 11.84
CA GLY A 184 11.16 -2.76 10.76
C GLY A 184 11.13 -1.96 9.46
N MET A 185 10.32 -0.89 9.34
CA MET A 185 10.39 0.00 8.18
C MET A 185 11.76 0.68 8.08
N ALA A 186 12.29 0.77 6.86
CA ALA A 186 13.57 1.42 6.58
C ALA A 186 13.47 2.94 6.66
N ASP A 187 12.33 3.52 6.25
CA ASP A 187 12.12 4.95 6.33
C ASP A 187 10.64 5.36 6.44
N HIS A 188 10.39 6.51 7.05
CA HIS A 188 9.06 7.11 7.23
C HIS A 188 9.09 8.60 6.93
N LEU A 189 8.25 9.05 6.00
CA LEU A 189 8.15 10.45 5.58
C LEU A 189 6.72 10.97 5.76
N VAL A 190 6.61 12.16 6.32
CA VAL A 190 5.33 12.86 6.48
C VAL A 190 5.26 14.02 5.49
N LEU A 191 4.18 14.11 4.72
CA LEU A 191 3.97 15.16 3.72
C LEU A 191 2.58 15.81 3.86
N PRO A 192 2.43 17.10 3.50
CA PRO A 192 1.15 17.82 3.54
C PRO A 192 0.26 17.43 2.35
N VAL A 193 -0.20 16.17 2.33
CA VAL A 193 -1.04 15.60 1.27
C VAL A 193 -2.26 14.91 1.87
N THR A 194 -3.34 14.85 1.07
CA THR A 194 -4.59 14.19 1.45
C THR A 194 -4.65 12.76 0.95
N HIS A 195 -5.34 11.89 1.69
CA HIS A 195 -5.31 10.43 1.49
C HIS A 195 -5.55 10.03 0.04
N SER A 196 -6.60 10.58 -0.58
CA SER A 196 -7.03 10.14 -1.91
C SER A 196 -6.22 10.68 -3.08
N PHE A 197 -5.56 11.82 -2.89
CA PHE A 197 -4.74 12.44 -3.95
C PHE A 197 -3.24 12.23 -3.73
N MET A 198 -2.85 11.55 -2.64
CA MET A 198 -1.47 11.21 -2.32
C MET A 198 -0.72 10.56 -3.50
N PRO A 199 -1.26 9.55 -4.22
CA PRO A 199 -0.54 8.96 -5.36
C PRO A 199 -0.35 9.92 -6.56
N ALA A 200 -1.17 10.96 -6.67
CA ALA A 200 -1.10 11.96 -7.74
C ALA A 200 -0.20 13.16 -7.37
N SER A 201 0.23 13.28 -6.11
CA SER A 201 1.09 14.38 -5.67
C SER A 201 2.48 14.29 -6.30
N PRO A 202 2.96 15.36 -6.98
CA PRO A 202 4.31 15.39 -7.54
C PRO A 202 5.40 15.15 -6.49
N ASP A 203 5.22 15.64 -5.26
CA ASP A 203 6.19 15.45 -4.19
C ASP A 203 6.23 13.99 -3.74
N VAL A 204 5.07 13.37 -3.55
CA VAL A 204 4.98 11.94 -3.20
C VAL A 204 5.62 11.08 -4.28
N GLN A 205 5.28 11.31 -5.54
CA GLN A 205 5.85 10.53 -6.64
C GLN A 205 7.37 10.74 -6.77
N ALA A 206 7.89 11.93 -6.45
CA ALA A 206 9.33 12.17 -6.42
C ALA A 206 10.02 11.33 -5.33
N GLN A 207 9.39 11.26 -4.16
CA GLN A 207 9.88 10.47 -3.02
C GLN A 207 9.78 8.97 -3.26
N VAL A 208 8.69 8.48 -3.87
CA VAL A 208 8.56 7.09 -4.30
C VAL A 208 9.70 6.73 -5.25
N LEU A 209 9.94 7.54 -6.28
CA LEU A 209 11.02 7.29 -7.23
C LEU A 209 12.39 7.30 -6.57
N HIS A 210 12.63 8.24 -5.66
CA HIS A 210 13.89 8.33 -4.93
C HIS A 210 14.10 7.11 -4.03
N PHE A 211 13.08 6.70 -3.28
CA PHE A 211 13.13 5.51 -2.43
C PHE A 211 13.38 4.25 -3.26
N LEU A 212 12.67 4.08 -4.39
CA LEU A 212 12.87 2.94 -5.29
C LEU A 212 14.28 2.87 -5.87
N LYS A 213 15.06 3.96 -5.89
CA LYS A 213 16.46 3.98 -6.34
C LYS A 213 17.47 3.86 -5.20
N MET A 214 17.19 4.51 -4.07
CA MET A 214 18.17 4.73 -3.01
C MET A 214 17.90 3.93 -1.73
N GLY A 215 16.68 3.44 -1.53
CA GLY A 215 16.26 2.75 -0.30
C GLY A 215 15.93 3.68 0.88
N ALA A 216 15.91 5.00 0.68
CA ALA A 216 15.54 5.99 1.67
C ALA A 216 14.79 7.16 1.01
N PHE A 217 14.03 7.93 1.78
CA PHE A 217 13.41 9.16 1.29
C PHE A 217 14.40 10.32 1.30
N ARG A 218 14.22 11.26 0.37
CA ARG A 218 15.05 12.46 0.31
C ARG A 218 14.58 13.45 1.37
N ARG A 219 15.47 13.79 2.29
CA ARG A 219 15.31 14.90 3.23
C ARG A 219 16.31 16.00 2.84
N SER A 220 15.80 17.20 2.64
CA SER A 220 16.60 18.43 2.52
C SER A 220 16.98 18.93 3.91
#